data_AF-A0A8H7N733-F1
#
_entry.id   AF-A0A8H7N733-F1
#
_cell.length_a   1.000
_cell.length_b   1.000
_cell.length_c   1.000
_cell.angle_alpha   90.00
_cell.angle_beta   90.00
_cell.angle_gamma   90.00
#
_symmetry.space_group_name_H-M   'P 1'
#
loop_
_entity.id
_entity.type
_entity.pdbx_description
1 polymer ?
#
loop_
_entity_poly.entity_id
_entity_poly.type
_entity_poly.pdbx_seq_one_letter_code
_entity_poly.pdbx_strand_id
1 'polypeptide(L)'
;MSAATRANCHALLRDLPDLDLAQAQANISFKNNDTWAQIAAGKILASFRATLTHRSDSQIENLAQLMSTNTLKQVSDDLADPNDWIDQFVGPNLRWESLGLLFTFPELFSGGCGVEECASSWWHRISFKQAVLEWLDICLGLCLCMAGGNLMVLHICSKRSFLESVTLGDAGLECWRANADAVAVSTYLGLYTEPEQSNYTPTFCSELRRRLFAVAYTTDKVIASFQGRPPLLSNRYASTPPPLDISDKDYFAGNASLEKSIRALDKNGWKTTGDFSATTMIRARVIIAHVRDDLLEIALGSSKQPKVDTLIEIKAREAALIAELPPG
;
A
#
# COMPACT_ATOMS: atom_id res chain seq x y z
N MET A 1 24.21 -6.28 -11.88
CA MET A 1 23.33 -5.21 -12.43
C MET A 1 23.69 -5.01 -13.89
N SER A 2 22.70 -5.00 -14.80
CA SER A 2 22.96 -4.77 -16.24
C SER A 2 23.35 -3.30 -16.49
N ALA A 3 23.97 -3.01 -17.65
CA ALA A 3 24.29 -1.63 -18.03
C ALA A 3 23.03 -0.75 -18.16
N ALA A 4 21.94 -1.30 -18.68
CA ALA A 4 20.65 -0.62 -18.78
C ALA A 4 20.06 -0.32 -17.40
N THR A 5 20.12 -1.29 -16.47
CA THR A 5 19.67 -1.09 -15.08
C THR A 5 20.47 0.02 -14.40
N ARG A 6 21.80 0.04 -14.57
CA ARG A 6 22.65 1.11 -14.01
C ARG A 6 22.29 2.49 -14.56
N ALA A 7 22.04 2.59 -15.88
CA ALA A 7 21.64 3.83 -16.52
C ALA A 7 20.29 4.34 -15.96
N ASN A 8 19.31 3.46 -15.77
CA ASN A 8 18.02 3.82 -15.17
C ASN A 8 18.17 4.31 -13.73
N CYS A 9 18.97 3.63 -12.91
CA CYS A 9 19.27 4.04 -11.54
C CYS A 9 19.88 5.45 -11.49
N HIS A 10 20.88 5.70 -12.35
CA HIS A 10 21.58 6.97 -12.40
C HIS A 10 20.69 8.10 -12.92
N ALA A 11 19.91 7.85 -13.97
CA ALA A 11 18.96 8.84 -14.52
C ALA A 11 17.93 9.25 -13.47
N LEU A 12 17.30 8.27 -12.80
CA LEU A 12 16.28 8.53 -11.79
C LEU A 12 16.81 9.39 -10.64
N LEU A 13 18.00 9.07 -10.12
CA LEU A 13 18.61 9.84 -9.02
C LEU A 13 19.07 11.24 -9.44
N ARG A 14 19.55 11.40 -10.68
CA ARG A 14 19.96 12.69 -11.24
C ARG A 14 18.77 13.62 -11.45
N ASP A 15 17.66 13.05 -11.92
CA ASP A 15 16.43 13.79 -12.24
C ASP A 15 15.49 13.93 -11.03
N LEU A 16 15.93 13.52 -9.83
CA LEU A 16 15.17 13.74 -8.60
C LEU A 16 14.86 15.23 -8.46
N PRO A 17 13.59 15.59 -8.18
CA PRO A 17 13.25 16.97 -7.83
C PRO A 17 14.06 17.45 -6.63
N ASP A 18 14.17 18.75 -6.44
CA ASP A 18 14.86 19.30 -5.28
C ASP A 18 14.18 18.81 -4.00
N LEU A 19 14.91 18.00 -3.23
CA LEU A 19 14.40 17.37 -2.02
C LEU A 19 14.34 18.39 -0.89
N ASP A 20 15.04 19.53 -0.96
CA ASP A 20 14.93 20.59 0.04
C ASP A 20 13.62 21.36 -0.11
N LEU A 21 13.06 21.41 -1.32
CA LEU A 21 11.73 21.97 -1.58
C LEU A 21 10.60 21.00 -1.21
N ALA A 22 10.89 19.71 -1.02
CA ALA A 22 9.91 18.74 -0.57
C ALA A 22 9.45 19.07 0.84
N GLN A 23 8.24 19.63 1.02
CA GLN A 23 7.81 20.06 2.35
C GLN A 23 7.74 18.86 3.30
N ALA A 24 8.66 18.82 4.27
CA ALA A 24 8.53 17.94 5.41
C ALA A 24 7.31 18.43 6.22
N GLN A 25 6.24 17.64 6.21
CA GLN A 25 5.09 17.71 7.11
C GLN A 25 3.99 18.75 6.86
N ALA A 26 4.03 19.60 5.84
CA ALA A 26 2.91 20.52 5.58
C ALA A 26 1.98 19.98 4.48
N ASN A 27 0.88 19.35 4.87
CA ASN A 27 -0.25 18.97 4.01
C ASN A 27 -0.02 17.83 3.00
N ILE A 28 0.62 16.73 3.42
CA ILE A 28 0.30 15.41 2.83
C ILE A 28 -1.19 15.21 3.09
N SER A 29 -2.01 15.39 2.04
CA SER A 29 -3.45 15.52 2.14
C SER A 29 -4.04 14.38 2.99
N PHE A 30 -4.84 14.75 4.00
CA PHE A 30 -5.61 13.90 4.91
C PHE A 30 -6.57 12.89 4.22
N LYS A 31 -6.53 12.79 2.89
CA LYS A 31 -7.29 11.80 2.12
C LYS A 31 -6.66 10.41 2.13
N ASN A 32 -5.35 10.28 2.44
CA ASN A 32 -4.66 9.01 2.55
C ASN A 32 -4.35 8.66 4.01
N ASN A 33 -5.18 7.81 4.61
CA ASN A 33 -5.17 7.46 6.03
C ASN A 33 -3.96 6.59 6.50
N ASP A 34 -2.94 6.35 5.67
CA ASP A 34 -1.81 5.47 6.02
C ASP A 34 -0.76 6.21 6.85
N THR A 35 -0.98 6.29 8.16
CA THR A 35 -0.14 7.10 9.06
C THR A 35 1.28 6.54 9.15
N TRP A 36 1.44 5.21 9.13
CA TRP A 36 2.77 4.58 9.14
C TRP A 36 3.61 4.97 7.91
N ALA A 37 2.99 5.04 6.73
CA ALA A 37 3.67 5.33 5.47
C ALA A 37 4.17 6.78 5.44
N GLN A 38 3.40 7.70 6.04
CA GLN A 38 3.81 9.10 6.21
C GLN A 38 5.02 9.22 7.16
N ILE A 39 5.01 8.50 8.28
CA ILE A 39 6.14 8.47 9.24
C ILE A 39 7.39 7.93 8.55
N ALA A 40 7.26 6.81 7.83
CA ALA A 40 8.36 6.21 7.07
C ALA A 40 8.90 7.17 6.00
N ALA A 41 8.02 7.76 5.19
CA ALA A 41 8.40 8.73 4.17
C ALA A 41 9.15 9.94 4.76
N GLY A 42 8.73 10.45 5.91
CA GLY A 42 9.43 11.54 6.60
C GLY A 42 10.87 11.17 6.99
N LYS A 43 11.08 10.00 7.61
CA LYS A 43 12.41 9.51 7.99
C LYS A 43 13.29 9.20 6.76
N ILE A 44 12.69 8.65 5.72
CA ILE A 44 13.36 8.34 4.44
C ILE A 44 13.80 9.63 3.75
N LEU A 45 12.92 10.63 3.65
CA LEU A 45 13.23 11.93 3.04
C LEU A 45 14.40 12.62 3.76
N ALA A 46 14.40 12.60 5.09
CA ALA A 46 15.51 13.12 5.89
C ALA A 46 16.84 12.40 5.58
N SER A 47 16.79 11.08 5.37
CA SER A 47 17.96 10.27 5.01
C SER A 47 18.49 10.60 3.62
N PHE A 48 17.61 10.81 2.64
CA PHE A 48 18.01 11.24 1.30
C PHE A 48 18.64 12.63 1.32
N ARG A 49 18.07 13.59 2.06
CA ARG A 49 18.65 14.94 2.21
C ARG A 49 20.05 14.92 2.83
N ALA A 50 20.24 14.10 3.86
CA ALA A 50 21.54 13.94 4.50
C ALA A 50 22.60 13.33 3.55
N THR A 51 22.16 12.53 2.57
CA THR A 51 23.06 11.81 1.65
C THR A 51 23.32 12.58 0.35
N LEU A 52 22.31 13.27 -0.20
CA LEU A 52 22.34 13.97 -1.48
C LEU A 52 22.59 15.48 -1.34
N THR A 53 23.66 15.87 -0.65
CA THR A 53 23.96 17.28 -0.34
C THR A 53 24.37 18.13 -1.55
N HIS A 54 25.18 17.57 -2.46
CA HIS A 54 25.73 18.31 -3.60
C HIS A 54 25.39 17.66 -4.95
N ARG A 55 24.73 16.49 -4.93
CA ARG A 55 24.30 15.71 -6.11
C ARG A 55 25.38 15.56 -7.18
N SER A 56 26.64 15.40 -6.77
CA SER A 56 27.71 15.10 -7.71
C SER A 56 27.50 13.71 -8.34
N ASP A 57 27.98 13.50 -9.57
CA ASP A 57 27.88 12.19 -10.24
C ASP A 57 28.45 11.06 -9.36
N SER A 58 29.52 11.33 -8.60
CA SER A 58 30.10 10.35 -7.67
C SER A 58 29.18 10.01 -6.48
N GLN A 59 28.45 11.00 -5.93
CA GLN A 59 27.48 10.76 -4.86
C GLN A 59 26.28 9.96 -5.38
N ILE A 60 25.81 10.29 -6.59
CA ILE A 60 24.70 9.59 -7.24
C ILE A 60 25.06 8.12 -7.49
N GLU A 61 26.24 7.85 -8.06
CA GLU A 61 26.70 6.48 -8.31
C GLU A 61 26.85 5.68 -7.01
N ASN A 62 27.45 6.30 -5.98
CA ASN A 62 27.60 5.66 -4.67
C ASN A 62 26.25 5.34 -4.02
N LEU A 63 25.27 6.26 -4.10
CA LEU A 63 23.94 6.04 -3.57
C LEU A 63 23.18 4.97 -4.36
N ALA A 64 23.26 5.00 -5.70
CA ALA A 64 22.67 3.95 -6.55
C ALA A 64 23.22 2.56 -6.19
N GLN A 65 24.53 2.46 -5.98
CA GLN A 65 25.19 1.22 -5.58
C GLN A 65 24.77 0.79 -4.17
N LEU A 66 24.69 1.72 -3.22
CA LEU A 66 24.21 1.46 -1.85
C LEU A 66 22.78 0.91 -1.86
N MET A 67 21.86 1.63 -2.49
CA MET A 67 20.45 1.25 -2.59
C MET A 67 20.28 -0.09 -3.28
N SER A 68 20.99 -0.31 -4.40
CA SER A 68 20.97 -1.59 -5.11
C SER A 68 21.49 -2.74 -4.26
N THR A 69 22.59 -2.53 -3.53
CA THR A 69 23.16 -3.56 -2.63
C THR A 69 22.22 -3.85 -1.48
N ASN A 70 21.58 -2.83 -0.92
CA ASN A 70 20.61 -3.01 0.14
C ASN A 70 19.37 -3.72 -0.38
N THR A 71 18.76 -3.30 -1.49
CA THR A 71 17.57 -3.95 -2.09
C THR A 71 17.74 -5.46 -2.31
N LEU A 72 18.96 -5.96 -2.55
CA LEU A 72 19.23 -7.40 -2.67
C LEU A 72 19.18 -8.17 -1.32
N LYS A 73 19.29 -7.48 -0.18
CA LYS A 73 19.21 -8.09 1.15
C LYS A 73 17.74 -8.36 1.50
N GLN A 74 17.45 -9.44 2.20
CA GLN A 74 16.09 -9.70 2.68
C GLN A 74 15.63 -8.64 3.69
N VAL A 75 14.37 -8.21 3.58
CA VAL A 75 13.68 -7.39 4.60
C VAL A 75 13.01 -8.33 5.60
N SER A 76 13.12 -8.02 6.89
CA SER A 76 12.43 -8.75 7.95
C SER A 76 11.03 -8.16 8.15
N ASP A 77 10.01 -8.84 7.63
CA ASP A 77 8.59 -8.47 7.72
C ASP A 77 7.87 -9.16 8.90
N ASP A 78 8.63 -9.55 9.93
CA ASP A 78 8.14 -10.19 11.16
C ASP A 78 8.49 -9.39 12.43
N LEU A 79 9.01 -8.16 12.26
CA LEU A 79 9.41 -7.32 13.37
C LEU A 79 8.20 -6.81 14.16
N ALA A 80 8.36 -6.75 15.48
CA ALA A 80 7.29 -6.34 16.38
C ALA A 80 7.13 -4.82 16.44
N ASP A 81 8.25 -4.10 16.56
CA ASP A 81 8.29 -2.64 16.65
C ASP A 81 8.25 -2.00 15.25
N PRO A 82 7.32 -1.07 14.98
CA PRO A 82 7.27 -0.37 13.69
C PRO A 82 8.52 0.45 13.38
N ASN A 83 9.23 0.97 14.40
CA ASN A 83 10.45 1.74 14.19
C ASN A 83 11.58 0.84 13.72
N ASP A 84 11.76 -0.33 14.35
CA ASP A 84 12.75 -1.32 13.91
C ASP A 84 12.49 -1.75 12.46
N TRP A 85 11.21 -1.91 12.08
CA TRP A 85 10.86 -2.22 10.70
C TRP A 85 11.20 -1.09 9.74
N ILE A 86 10.87 0.17 10.08
CA ILE A 86 11.21 1.34 9.24
C ILE A 86 12.72 1.57 9.15
N ASP A 87 13.49 1.24 10.19
CA ASP A 87 14.93 1.45 10.23
C ASP A 87 15.70 0.62 9.18
N GLN A 88 15.04 -0.42 8.61
CA GLN A 88 15.52 -1.18 7.45
C GLN A 88 15.51 -0.38 6.14
N PHE A 89 14.91 0.83 6.11
CA PHE A 89 14.70 1.63 4.90
C PHE A 89 15.31 3.04 4.97
N VAL A 90 16.03 3.40 6.04
CA VAL A 90 16.52 4.76 6.31
C VAL A 90 18.04 4.81 6.47
N GLY A 91 18.62 6.00 6.41
CA GLY A 91 20.06 6.25 6.59
C GLY A 91 20.95 5.33 5.73
N PRO A 92 21.87 4.55 6.33
CA PRO A 92 22.73 3.63 5.57
C PRO A 92 21.97 2.43 4.98
N ASN A 93 20.72 2.22 5.40
CA ASN A 93 19.84 1.16 4.89
C ASN A 93 18.89 1.67 3.79
N LEU A 94 19.12 2.85 3.20
CA LEU A 94 18.34 3.30 2.04
C LEU A 94 18.35 2.23 0.92
N ARG A 95 17.18 2.04 0.30
CA ARG A 95 16.90 1.02 -0.73
C ARG A 95 16.02 1.61 -1.84
N TRP A 96 15.86 0.90 -2.96
CA TRP A 96 14.91 1.31 -4.00
C TRP A 96 13.46 1.37 -3.49
N GLU A 97 13.11 0.52 -2.54
CA GLU A 97 11.83 0.54 -1.83
C GLU A 97 11.63 1.89 -1.11
N SER A 98 12.70 2.45 -0.53
CA SER A 98 12.65 3.75 0.15
C SER A 98 12.27 4.87 -0.81
N LEU A 99 12.90 4.90 -2.00
CA LEU A 99 12.60 5.91 -3.01
C LEU A 99 11.21 5.72 -3.60
N GLY A 100 10.83 4.46 -3.89
CA GLY A 100 9.49 4.12 -4.36
C GLY A 100 8.40 4.59 -3.40
N LEU A 101 8.60 4.44 -2.08
CA LEU A 101 7.66 4.96 -1.09
C LEU A 101 7.50 6.48 -1.19
N LEU A 102 8.59 7.24 -1.35
CA LEU A 102 8.48 8.69 -1.49
C LEU A 102 7.61 9.07 -2.69
N PHE A 103 7.77 8.40 -3.84
CA PHE A 103 6.97 8.66 -5.04
C PHE A 103 5.49 8.31 -4.88
N THR A 104 5.09 7.57 -3.84
CA THR A 104 3.65 7.40 -3.50
C THR A 104 3.01 8.67 -2.92
N PHE A 105 3.81 9.68 -2.63
CA PHE A 105 3.40 11.01 -2.17
C PHE A 105 3.80 12.09 -3.19
N PRO A 106 3.08 12.22 -4.32
CA PRO A 106 3.38 13.20 -5.36
C PRO A 106 3.52 14.64 -4.85
N GLU A 107 2.79 14.99 -3.80
CA GLU A 107 2.82 16.30 -3.14
C GLU A 107 4.20 16.67 -2.56
N LEU A 108 5.06 15.70 -2.27
CA LEU A 108 6.44 15.96 -1.87
C LEU A 108 7.24 16.60 -3.01
N PHE A 109 6.82 16.41 -4.25
CA PHE A 109 7.57 16.82 -5.44
C PHE A 109 6.90 17.96 -6.20
N SER A 110 5.77 18.48 -5.71
CA SER A 110 5.02 19.58 -6.33
C SER A 110 5.42 20.97 -5.80
N GLY A 111 6.58 21.11 -5.15
CA GLY A 111 7.11 22.41 -4.72
C GLY A 111 6.26 23.15 -3.69
N GLY A 112 5.49 22.44 -2.86
CA GLY A 112 4.69 23.02 -1.78
C GLY A 112 3.30 23.54 -2.18
N CYS A 113 2.92 23.40 -3.44
CA CYS A 113 1.54 23.58 -3.87
C CYS A 113 0.87 22.21 -3.95
N GLY A 114 -0.39 22.07 -3.52
CA GLY A 114 -1.13 20.82 -3.73
C GLY A 114 -1.10 20.44 -5.21
N VAL A 115 -1.10 19.15 -5.56
CA VAL A 115 -1.15 18.71 -6.97
C VAL A 115 -2.38 19.30 -7.70
N GLU A 116 -3.43 19.63 -6.94
CA GLU A 116 -4.64 20.33 -7.40
C GLU A 116 -4.54 21.86 -7.42
N GLU A 117 -3.45 22.46 -6.96
CA GLU A 117 -3.22 23.91 -6.86
C GLU A 117 -2.01 24.36 -7.69
N CYS A 118 -0.99 23.51 -7.86
CA CYS A 118 0.34 23.88 -8.37
C CYS A 118 0.39 24.26 -9.84
N ALA A 119 -0.56 23.83 -10.67
CA ALA A 119 -0.51 24.12 -12.10
C ALA A 119 -1.65 25.03 -12.54
N SER A 120 -1.26 26.12 -13.21
CA SER A 120 -2.14 27.04 -13.94
C SER A 120 -2.85 26.37 -15.14
N SER A 121 -2.47 25.14 -15.50
CA SER A 121 -3.03 24.38 -16.61
C SER A 121 -3.16 22.89 -16.27
N TRP A 122 -4.31 22.31 -16.61
CA TRP A 122 -4.64 20.88 -16.44
C TRP A 122 -3.59 19.95 -17.07
N TRP A 123 -3.02 20.34 -18.21
CA TRP A 123 -2.00 19.59 -18.93
C TRP A 123 -0.71 19.40 -18.11
N HIS A 124 -0.25 20.43 -17.41
CA HIS A 124 0.94 20.32 -16.56
C HIS A 124 0.71 19.40 -15.36
N ARG A 125 -0.53 19.32 -14.84
CA ARG A 125 -0.88 18.39 -13.75
C ARG A 125 -0.81 16.94 -14.21
N ILE A 126 -1.33 16.66 -15.41
CA ILE A 126 -1.31 15.32 -15.98
C ILE A 126 0.12 14.89 -16.29
N SER A 127 0.92 15.76 -16.92
CA SER A 127 2.32 15.46 -17.22
C SER A 127 3.12 15.14 -15.95
N PHE A 128 2.90 15.88 -14.86
CA PHE A 128 3.55 15.58 -13.58
C PHE A 128 3.09 14.24 -12.97
N LYS A 129 1.78 13.98 -12.95
CA LYS A 129 1.26 12.70 -12.43
C LYS A 129 1.75 11.50 -13.25
N GLN A 130 1.86 11.65 -14.57
CA GLN A 130 2.43 10.63 -15.45
C GLN A 130 3.93 10.41 -15.16
N ALA A 131 4.70 11.49 -14.96
CA ALA A 131 6.11 11.36 -14.56
C ALA A 131 6.26 10.60 -13.23
N VAL A 132 5.39 10.86 -12.25
CA VAL A 132 5.40 10.11 -10.98
C VAL A 132 5.11 8.62 -11.20
N LEU A 133 4.17 8.28 -12.07
CA LEU A 133 3.88 6.88 -12.43
C LEU A 133 5.09 6.22 -13.10
N GLU A 134 5.77 6.91 -14.02
CA GLU A 134 7.01 6.42 -14.65
C GLU A 134 8.13 6.18 -13.62
N TRP A 135 8.32 7.10 -12.67
CA TRP A 135 9.31 6.95 -11.60
C TRP A 135 8.98 5.78 -10.66
N LEU A 136 7.70 5.58 -10.34
CA LEU A 136 7.22 4.43 -9.58
C LEU A 136 7.49 3.12 -10.33
N ASP A 137 7.19 3.07 -11.63
CA ASP A 137 7.39 1.86 -12.45
C ASP A 137 8.88 1.48 -12.53
N ILE A 138 9.79 2.47 -12.62
CA ILE A 138 11.24 2.22 -12.55
C ILE A 138 11.63 1.65 -11.18
N CYS A 139 11.18 2.26 -10.07
CA CYS A 139 11.49 1.78 -8.72
C CYS A 139 10.94 0.37 -8.48
N LEU A 140 9.69 0.11 -8.86
CA LEU A 140 9.05 -1.19 -8.73
C LEU A 140 9.77 -2.24 -9.57
N GLY A 141 10.14 -1.92 -10.82
CA GLY A 141 10.94 -2.81 -11.66
C GLY A 141 12.26 -3.20 -10.99
N LEU A 142 12.98 -2.24 -10.40
CA LEU A 142 14.20 -2.51 -9.64
C LEU A 142 13.94 -3.38 -8.41
N CYS A 143 12.91 -3.07 -7.63
CA CYS A 143 12.56 -3.83 -6.42
C CYS A 143 12.17 -5.27 -6.74
N LEU A 144 11.28 -5.48 -7.70
CA LEU A 144 10.77 -6.81 -8.08
C LEU A 144 11.88 -7.68 -8.69
N CYS A 145 12.76 -7.10 -9.51
CA CYS A 145 13.89 -7.84 -10.09
C CYS A 145 14.95 -8.25 -9.05
N MET A 146 15.04 -7.57 -7.91
CA MET A 146 16.16 -7.71 -6.97
C MET A 146 15.78 -8.34 -5.63
N ALA A 147 14.57 -8.08 -5.12
CA ALA A 147 14.17 -8.46 -3.76
C ALA A 147 13.09 -9.56 -3.71
N GLY A 148 12.47 -9.93 -4.83
CA GLY A 148 11.37 -10.91 -4.89
C GLY A 148 10.03 -10.40 -4.34
N GLY A 149 10.04 -9.54 -3.32
CA GLY A 149 8.87 -8.88 -2.73
C GLY A 149 9.04 -8.67 -1.22
N ASN A 150 8.38 -7.66 -0.67
CA ASN A 150 8.24 -7.41 0.78
C ASN A 150 7.01 -6.51 1.02
N LEU A 151 6.64 -6.27 2.27
CA LEU A 151 5.46 -5.45 2.60
C LEU A 151 5.56 -4.01 2.08
N MET A 152 6.76 -3.43 2.03
CA MET A 152 6.96 -2.10 1.45
C MET A 152 6.65 -2.10 -0.05
N VAL A 153 7.17 -3.10 -0.79
CA VAL A 153 6.88 -3.25 -2.23
C VAL A 153 5.38 -3.44 -2.48
N LEU A 154 4.70 -4.27 -1.70
CA LEU A 154 3.25 -4.47 -1.83
C LEU A 154 2.45 -3.17 -1.59
N HIS A 155 2.86 -2.37 -0.59
CA HIS A 155 2.28 -1.06 -0.36
C HIS A 155 2.48 -0.14 -1.57
N ILE A 156 3.69 -0.09 -2.12
CA ILE A 156 4.00 0.73 -3.31
C ILE A 156 3.18 0.27 -4.52
N CYS A 157 3.05 -1.05 -4.78
CA CYS A 157 2.18 -1.58 -5.84
C CYS A 157 0.72 -1.12 -5.66
N SER A 158 0.19 -1.23 -4.43
CA SER A 158 -1.18 -0.80 -4.12
C SER A 158 -1.36 0.70 -4.36
N LYS A 159 -0.38 1.52 -3.96
CA LYS A 159 -0.39 2.97 -4.17
C LYS A 159 -0.23 3.34 -5.64
N ARG A 160 0.59 2.62 -6.40
CA ARG A 160 0.73 2.81 -7.84
C ARG A 160 -0.58 2.55 -8.56
N SER A 161 -1.30 1.47 -8.21
CA SER A 161 -2.65 1.19 -8.74
C SER A 161 -3.64 2.30 -8.40
N PHE A 162 -3.62 2.81 -7.17
CA PHE A 162 -4.44 3.96 -6.79
C PHE A 162 -4.09 5.24 -7.57
N LEU A 163 -2.80 5.56 -7.72
CA LEU A 163 -2.35 6.74 -8.45
C LEU A 163 -2.71 6.68 -9.93
N GLU A 164 -2.65 5.49 -10.54
CA GLU A 164 -3.12 5.24 -11.91
C GLU A 164 -4.61 5.54 -12.06
N SER A 165 -5.43 4.97 -11.16
CA SER A 165 -6.88 5.17 -11.11
C SER A 165 -7.25 6.66 -11.08
N VAL A 166 -6.61 7.44 -10.18
CA VAL A 166 -6.92 8.88 -10.03
C VAL A 166 -6.26 9.78 -11.08
N THR A 167 -5.36 9.23 -11.91
CA THR A 167 -4.65 10.00 -12.96
C THR A 167 -5.23 9.73 -14.35
N LEU A 168 -5.39 8.45 -14.70
CA LEU A 168 -5.78 7.99 -16.04
C LEU A 168 -7.15 7.30 -16.06
N GLY A 169 -7.74 7.02 -14.89
CA GLY A 169 -9.05 6.40 -14.75
C GLY A 169 -9.01 4.86 -14.72
N ASP A 170 -10.13 4.27 -14.32
CA ASP A 170 -10.23 2.82 -14.09
C ASP A 170 -10.51 1.99 -15.34
N ALA A 171 -10.81 2.61 -16.48
CA ALA A 171 -11.15 1.89 -17.71
C ALA A 171 -9.92 1.40 -18.49
N GLY A 172 -8.73 1.94 -18.19
CA GLY A 172 -7.49 1.63 -18.89
C GLY A 172 -6.90 0.26 -18.54
N LEU A 173 -6.19 -0.35 -19.50
CA LEU A 173 -5.44 -1.60 -19.27
C LEU A 173 -4.37 -1.43 -18.18
N GLU A 174 -3.72 -0.27 -18.11
CA GLU A 174 -2.65 -0.01 -17.14
C GLU A 174 -3.15 -0.01 -15.69
N CYS A 175 -4.38 0.46 -15.42
CA CYS A 175 -5.00 0.31 -14.09
C CYS A 175 -5.17 -1.17 -13.70
N TRP A 176 -5.62 -2.00 -14.64
CA TRP A 176 -5.74 -3.45 -14.43
C TRP A 176 -4.37 -4.11 -14.18
N ARG A 177 -3.34 -3.74 -14.96
CA ARG A 177 -1.98 -4.27 -14.80
C ARG A 177 -1.35 -3.86 -13.47
N ALA A 178 -1.49 -2.60 -13.08
CA ALA A 178 -1.00 -2.11 -11.80
C ALA A 178 -1.66 -2.83 -10.60
N ASN A 179 -2.96 -3.13 -10.68
CA ASN A 179 -3.62 -3.97 -9.68
C ASN A 179 -3.11 -5.41 -9.70
N ALA A 180 -2.86 -5.98 -10.88
CA ALA A 180 -2.32 -7.33 -11.02
C ALA A 180 -0.94 -7.48 -10.36
N ASP A 181 -0.09 -6.44 -10.40
CA ASP A 181 1.19 -6.45 -9.69
C ASP A 181 1.00 -6.51 -8.16
N ALA A 182 0.05 -5.75 -7.61
CA ALA A 182 -0.27 -5.82 -6.18
C ALA A 182 -0.79 -7.21 -5.78
N VAL A 183 -1.66 -7.81 -6.60
CA VAL A 183 -2.16 -9.18 -6.38
C VAL A 183 -1.02 -10.20 -6.48
N ALA A 184 -0.14 -10.10 -7.48
CA ALA A 184 1.00 -10.98 -7.66
C ALA A 184 1.96 -10.93 -6.48
N VAL A 185 2.32 -9.73 -5.99
CA VAL A 185 3.18 -9.58 -4.81
C VAL A 185 2.49 -10.12 -3.56
N SER A 186 1.19 -9.82 -3.37
CA SER A 186 0.46 -10.30 -2.18
C SER A 186 0.39 -11.84 -2.11
N THR A 187 0.24 -12.50 -3.26
CA THR A 187 0.18 -13.96 -3.35
C THR A 187 1.56 -14.60 -3.27
N TYR A 188 2.58 -13.99 -3.88
CA TYR A 188 3.98 -14.39 -3.72
C TYR A 188 4.43 -14.39 -2.26
N LEU A 189 4.00 -13.38 -1.49
CA LEU A 189 4.27 -13.28 -0.05
C LEU A 189 3.42 -14.24 0.81
N GLY A 190 2.49 -15.00 0.21
CA GLY A 190 1.63 -15.93 0.95
C GLY A 190 0.55 -15.26 1.81
N LEU A 191 0.30 -13.96 1.62
CA LEU A 191 -0.59 -13.19 2.52
C LEU A 191 -2.07 -13.54 2.39
N TYR A 192 -2.44 -14.40 1.43
CA TYR A 192 -3.80 -14.88 1.23
C TYR A 192 -4.17 -16.05 2.15
N THR A 193 -3.19 -16.71 2.76
CA THR A 193 -3.38 -17.85 3.67
C THR A 193 -2.70 -17.62 5.02
N GLU A 194 -2.84 -16.41 5.59
CA GLU A 194 -2.41 -16.15 6.97
C GLU A 194 -3.21 -17.04 7.93
N PRO A 195 -2.57 -17.90 8.74
CA PRO A 195 -3.30 -18.77 9.65
C PRO A 195 -3.94 -17.96 10.78
N GLU A 196 -5.20 -18.26 11.07
CA GLU A 196 -5.82 -17.85 12.32
C GLU A 196 -5.25 -18.70 13.47
N GLN A 197 -4.62 -18.04 14.45
CA GLN A 197 -3.98 -18.70 15.59
C GLN A 197 -4.79 -18.41 16.86
N SER A 198 -5.06 -19.45 17.66
CA SER A 198 -5.80 -19.30 18.93
C SER A 198 -5.10 -18.39 19.94
N ASN A 199 -3.78 -18.24 19.86
CA ASN A 199 -2.96 -17.38 20.70
C ASN A 199 -2.39 -16.18 19.93
N TYR A 200 -3.09 -15.71 18.91
CA TYR A 200 -2.65 -14.60 18.07
C TYR A 200 -2.40 -13.33 18.91
N THR A 201 -1.17 -12.83 18.87
CA THR A 201 -0.79 -11.54 19.46
C THR A 201 -0.42 -10.58 18.34
N PRO A 202 -1.18 -9.51 18.12
CA PRO A 202 -0.93 -8.60 17.00
C PRO A 202 0.36 -7.81 17.23
N THR A 203 1.22 -7.80 16.21
CA THR A 203 2.35 -6.89 16.07
C THR A 203 2.10 -5.92 14.93
N PHE A 204 2.97 -4.91 14.78
CA PHE A 204 2.85 -3.99 13.65
C PHE A 204 2.92 -4.73 12.30
N CYS A 205 3.93 -5.57 12.08
CA CYS A 205 4.08 -6.29 10.82
C CYS A 205 3.00 -7.35 10.59
N SER A 206 2.53 -8.05 11.64
CA SER A 206 1.47 -9.06 11.46
C SER A 206 0.15 -8.42 11.04
N GLU A 207 -0.19 -7.25 11.59
CA GLU A 207 -1.38 -6.50 11.18
C GLU A 207 -1.16 -5.74 9.87
N LEU A 208 0.07 -5.29 9.56
CA LEU A 208 0.40 -4.74 8.25
C LEU A 208 0.20 -5.76 7.12
N ARG A 209 0.58 -7.04 7.33
CA ARG A 209 0.29 -8.15 6.40
C ARG A 209 -1.20 -8.27 6.09
N ARG A 210 -2.02 -8.36 7.14
CA ARG A 210 -3.49 -8.44 7.00
C ARG A 210 -4.08 -7.22 6.31
N ARG A 211 -3.59 -6.01 6.64
CA ARG A 211 -4.05 -4.76 6.02
C ARG A 211 -3.71 -4.68 4.54
N LEU A 212 -2.48 -4.99 4.17
CA LEU A 212 -2.05 -4.91 2.76
C LEU A 212 -2.77 -5.96 1.91
N PHE A 213 -2.96 -7.18 2.44
CA PHE A 213 -3.80 -8.17 1.77
C PHE A 213 -5.25 -7.69 1.63
N ALA A 214 -5.84 -7.14 2.70
CA ALA A 214 -7.19 -6.60 2.68
C ALA A 214 -7.37 -5.47 1.65
N VAL A 215 -6.37 -4.59 1.49
CA VAL A 215 -6.34 -3.54 0.46
C VAL A 215 -6.28 -4.16 -0.94
N ALA A 216 -5.34 -5.08 -1.20
CA ALA A 216 -5.22 -5.73 -2.50
C ALA A 216 -6.50 -6.50 -2.88
N TYR A 217 -7.04 -7.28 -1.95
CA TYR A 217 -8.28 -8.03 -2.13
C TYR A 217 -9.48 -7.12 -2.41
N THR A 218 -9.64 -6.05 -1.64
CA THR A 218 -10.75 -5.09 -1.84
C THR A 218 -10.65 -4.41 -3.19
N THR A 219 -9.45 -3.92 -3.55
CA THR A 219 -9.21 -3.22 -4.82
C THR A 219 -9.47 -4.13 -6.01
N ASP A 220 -9.05 -5.40 -5.94
CA ASP A 220 -9.38 -6.41 -6.94
C ASP A 220 -10.89 -6.52 -7.18
N LYS A 221 -11.70 -6.59 -6.11
CA LYS A 221 -13.17 -6.65 -6.26
C LYS A 221 -13.78 -5.38 -6.81
N VAL A 222 -13.26 -4.22 -6.41
CA VAL A 222 -13.74 -2.93 -6.92
C VAL A 222 -13.49 -2.83 -8.43
N ILE A 223 -12.26 -3.10 -8.86
CA ILE A 223 -11.87 -2.99 -10.26
C ILE A 223 -12.59 -4.06 -11.11
N ALA A 224 -12.68 -5.30 -10.63
CA ALA A 224 -13.42 -6.37 -11.30
C ALA A 224 -14.90 -6.01 -11.50
N SER A 225 -15.55 -5.46 -10.46
CA SER A 225 -16.96 -5.04 -10.54
C SER A 225 -17.15 -3.89 -11.52
N PHE A 226 -16.22 -2.93 -11.57
CA PHE A 226 -16.32 -1.79 -12.47
C PHE A 226 -16.11 -2.18 -13.93
N GLN A 227 -15.13 -3.04 -14.21
CA GLN A 227 -14.76 -3.41 -15.58
C GLN A 227 -15.51 -4.64 -16.13
N GLY A 228 -16.23 -5.37 -15.28
CA GLY A 228 -16.86 -6.65 -15.64
C GLY A 228 -15.86 -7.76 -15.95
N ARG A 229 -14.63 -7.66 -15.44
CA ARG A 229 -13.57 -8.67 -15.59
C ARG A 229 -13.60 -9.67 -14.44
N PRO A 230 -13.21 -10.94 -14.65
CA PRO A 230 -13.03 -11.87 -13.54
C PRO A 230 -12.03 -11.31 -12.51
N PRO A 231 -12.33 -11.40 -11.20
CA PRO A 231 -11.38 -11.01 -10.17
C PRO A 231 -10.12 -11.87 -10.21
N LEU A 232 -8.97 -11.29 -9.86
CA LEU A 232 -7.68 -11.98 -9.85
C LEU A 232 -7.48 -12.82 -8.58
N LEU A 233 -8.08 -12.39 -7.46
CA LEU A 233 -8.15 -13.17 -6.23
C LEU A 233 -9.50 -13.86 -6.15
N SER A 234 -9.58 -15.01 -5.47
CA SER A 234 -10.87 -15.65 -5.17
C SER A 234 -10.95 -15.94 -3.69
N ASN A 235 -12.11 -15.68 -3.09
CA ASN A 235 -12.41 -16.04 -1.71
C ASN A 235 -12.22 -17.54 -1.44
N ARG A 236 -12.32 -18.39 -2.48
CA ARG A 236 -12.10 -19.84 -2.39
C ARG A 236 -10.68 -20.23 -1.97
N TYR A 237 -9.71 -19.34 -2.19
CA TYR A 237 -8.32 -19.58 -1.85
C TYR A 237 -7.82 -18.65 -0.74
N ALA A 238 -8.58 -17.63 -0.37
CA ALA A 238 -8.20 -16.67 0.66
C ALA A 238 -8.77 -17.07 2.02
N SER A 239 -7.92 -17.20 3.04
CA SER A 239 -8.30 -17.50 4.42
C SER A 239 -7.79 -16.48 5.44
N THR A 240 -7.10 -15.42 4.99
CA THR A 240 -6.55 -14.39 5.87
C THR A 240 -7.65 -13.62 6.60
N PRO A 241 -7.62 -13.57 7.94
CA PRO A 241 -8.59 -12.80 8.71
C PRO A 241 -8.50 -11.29 8.43
N PRO A 242 -9.62 -10.54 8.52
CA PRO A 242 -9.58 -9.08 8.44
C PRO A 242 -8.67 -8.47 9.53
N PRO A 243 -7.95 -7.37 9.24
CA PRO A 243 -7.03 -6.74 10.19
C PRO A 243 -7.78 -6.17 11.40
N LEU A 244 -7.25 -6.34 12.61
CA LEU A 244 -7.82 -5.78 13.83
C LEU A 244 -7.85 -4.24 13.74
N ASP A 245 -8.90 -3.62 14.27
CA ASP A 245 -9.06 -2.16 14.23
C ASP A 245 -8.21 -1.45 15.30
N ILE A 246 -6.90 -1.54 15.12
CA ILE A 246 -5.89 -0.86 15.94
C ILE A 246 -5.30 0.25 15.08
N SER A 247 -5.17 1.46 15.61
CA SER A 247 -4.63 2.58 14.82
C SER A 247 -3.11 2.49 14.70
N ASP A 248 -2.53 3.01 13.62
CA ASP A 248 -1.07 3.15 13.50
C ASP A 248 -0.47 3.91 14.69
N LYS A 249 -1.16 4.94 15.18
CA LYS A 249 -0.72 5.72 16.35
C LYS A 249 -0.46 4.84 17.57
N ASP A 250 -1.26 3.79 17.77
CA ASP A 250 -1.10 2.88 18.90
C ASP A 250 0.14 1.99 18.77
N TYR A 251 0.50 1.59 17.54
CA TYR A 251 1.76 0.88 17.28
C TYR A 251 2.97 1.77 17.54
N PHE A 252 2.92 3.04 17.11
CA PHE A 252 4.04 3.97 17.27
C PHE A 252 4.15 4.57 18.69
N ALA A 253 3.11 4.48 19.52
CA ALA A 253 3.11 4.96 20.90
C ALA A 253 3.77 3.97 21.90
N GLY A 254 4.17 2.78 21.44
CA GLY A 254 4.87 1.77 22.22
C GLY A 254 3.94 0.73 22.88
N ASN A 255 4.56 -0.31 23.45
CA ASN A 255 3.87 -1.55 23.87
C ASN A 255 2.68 -1.31 24.82
N ALA A 256 2.79 -0.38 25.77
CA ALA A 256 1.70 -0.10 26.71
C ALA A 256 0.44 0.47 26.00
N SER A 257 0.62 1.29 24.96
CA SER A 257 -0.49 1.81 24.17
C SER A 257 -1.12 0.70 23.32
N LEU A 258 -0.28 -0.12 22.67
CA LEU A 258 -0.72 -1.25 21.87
C LEU A 258 -1.54 -2.26 22.71
N GLU A 259 -1.04 -2.67 23.88
CA GLU A 259 -1.75 -3.57 24.78
C GLU A 259 -3.11 -3.01 25.22
N LYS A 260 -3.18 -1.70 25.51
CA LYS A 260 -4.43 -1.04 25.86
C LYS A 260 -5.42 -1.08 24.70
N SER A 261 -4.97 -0.79 23.47
CA SER A 261 -5.82 -0.82 22.28
C SER A 261 -6.31 -2.23 21.97
N ILE A 262 -5.47 -3.27 22.12
CA ILE A 262 -5.87 -4.68 21.96
C ILE A 262 -6.98 -5.04 22.95
N ARG A 263 -6.85 -4.67 24.23
CA ARG A 263 -7.86 -4.95 25.26
C ARG A 263 -9.16 -4.18 25.06
N ALA A 264 -9.14 -3.09 24.31
CA ALA A 264 -10.31 -2.26 24.04
C ALA A 264 -11.12 -2.73 22.82
N LEU A 265 -10.63 -3.73 22.08
CA LEU A 265 -11.35 -4.33 20.97
C LEU A 265 -12.57 -5.12 21.46
N ASP A 266 -13.64 -5.12 20.67
CA ASP A 266 -14.77 -6.00 20.88
C ASP A 266 -14.45 -7.44 20.42
N LYS A 267 -15.41 -8.35 20.62
CA LYS A 267 -15.29 -9.77 20.21
C LYS A 267 -15.06 -9.96 18.71
N ASN A 268 -15.42 -8.97 17.90
CA ASN A 268 -15.32 -8.97 16.45
C ASN A 268 -14.06 -8.21 15.98
N GLY A 269 -13.17 -7.79 16.87
CA GLY A 269 -11.92 -7.10 16.54
C GLY A 269 -12.08 -5.64 16.12
N TRP A 270 -13.25 -5.04 16.36
CA TRP A 270 -13.48 -3.61 16.19
C TRP A 270 -13.06 -2.85 17.43
N LYS A 271 -12.54 -1.63 17.26
CA LYS A 271 -12.39 -0.74 18.39
C LYS A 271 -13.76 -0.27 18.86
N THR A 272 -13.86 -0.05 20.15
CA THR A 272 -15.10 0.40 20.80
C THR A 272 -15.18 1.93 20.91
N THR A 273 -14.14 2.64 20.49
CA THR A 273 -14.11 4.11 20.43
C THR A 273 -14.80 4.60 19.16
N GLY A 274 -15.64 5.63 19.26
CA GLY A 274 -16.48 6.12 18.15
C GLY A 274 -15.75 6.96 17.08
N ASP A 275 -14.43 6.95 17.03
CA ASP A 275 -13.65 7.61 15.97
C ASP A 275 -13.40 6.64 14.81
N PHE A 276 -13.17 7.11 13.58
CA PHE A 276 -12.84 6.22 12.45
C PHE A 276 -11.36 6.32 12.10
N SER A 277 -10.66 5.18 12.06
CA SER A 277 -9.26 5.10 11.62
C SER A 277 -9.16 4.60 10.17
N ALA A 278 -7.98 4.70 9.58
CA ALA A 278 -7.63 4.02 8.32
C ALA A 278 -8.01 2.55 8.36
N THR A 279 -7.64 1.90 9.47
CA THR A 279 -7.80 0.48 9.70
C THR A 279 -9.28 0.12 9.85
N THR A 280 -10.09 0.98 10.49
CA THR A 280 -11.55 0.83 10.54
C THR A 280 -12.12 0.74 9.13
N MET A 281 -11.71 1.64 8.23
CA MET A 281 -12.17 1.65 6.84
C MET A 281 -11.67 0.44 6.04
N ILE A 282 -10.40 0.05 6.20
CA ILE A 282 -9.83 -1.13 5.53
C ILE A 282 -10.57 -2.40 5.98
N ARG A 283 -10.78 -2.57 7.29
CA ARG A 283 -11.51 -3.70 7.88
C ARG A 283 -12.94 -3.77 7.35
N ALA A 284 -13.67 -2.65 7.35
CA ALA A 284 -15.04 -2.61 6.83
C ALA A 284 -15.10 -2.98 5.34
N ARG A 285 -14.20 -2.40 4.55
CA ARG A 285 -14.15 -2.63 3.10
C ARG A 285 -13.82 -4.07 2.75
N VAL A 286 -12.89 -4.72 3.44
CA VAL A 286 -12.55 -6.11 3.13
C VAL A 286 -13.68 -7.06 3.53
N ILE A 287 -14.36 -6.82 4.65
CA ILE A 287 -15.54 -7.59 5.04
C ILE A 287 -16.64 -7.49 3.97
N ILE A 288 -16.91 -6.28 3.47
CA ILE A 288 -17.84 -6.05 2.36
C ILE A 288 -17.34 -6.72 1.06
N ALA A 289 -16.02 -6.70 0.82
CA ALA A 289 -15.42 -7.28 -0.38
C ALA A 289 -15.63 -8.80 -0.47
N HIS A 290 -15.70 -9.52 0.66
CA HIS A 290 -16.01 -10.96 0.65
C HIS A 290 -17.43 -11.22 0.12
N VAL A 291 -18.41 -10.42 0.53
CA VAL A 291 -19.79 -10.50 -0.02
C VAL A 291 -19.78 -10.15 -1.50
N ARG A 292 -19.01 -9.12 -1.89
CA ARG A 292 -18.87 -8.71 -3.29
C ARG A 292 -18.22 -9.79 -4.15
N ASP A 293 -17.25 -10.55 -3.65
CA ASP A 293 -16.63 -11.65 -4.38
C ASP A 293 -17.63 -12.76 -4.69
N ASP A 294 -18.47 -13.14 -3.73
CA ASP A 294 -19.52 -14.14 -3.94
C ASP A 294 -20.54 -13.67 -5.00
N LEU A 295 -20.88 -12.38 -5.00
CA LEU A 295 -21.74 -11.78 -6.03
C LEU A 295 -21.06 -11.73 -7.40
N LEU A 296 -19.75 -11.43 -7.46
CA LEU A 296 -18.97 -11.45 -8.70
C LEU A 296 -18.89 -12.86 -9.28
N GLU A 297 -18.73 -13.88 -8.44
CA GLU A 297 -18.72 -15.27 -8.88
C GLU A 297 -20.04 -15.66 -9.54
N ILE A 298 -21.17 -15.20 -8.99
CA ILE A 298 -22.49 -15.41 -9.57
C ILE A 298 -22.67 -14.61 -10.87
N ALA A 299 -22.30 -13.33 -10.87
CA ALA A 299 -22.55 -12.42 -11.97
C ALA A 299 -21.69 -12.70 -13.20
N LEU A 300 -20.42 -13.10 -12.99
CA LEU A 300 -19.45 -13.35 -14.06
C LEU A 300 -19.21 -14.83 -14.32
N GLY A 301 -19.71 -15.72 -13.45
CA GLY A 301 -19.58 -17.16 -13.58
C GLY A 301 -20.27 -17.70 -14.84
N SER A 302 -19.76 -18.82 -15.36
CA SER A 302 -20.34 -19.47 -16.53
C SER A 302 -21.71 -20.12 -16.29
N SER A 303 -22.17 -20.15 -15.04
CA SER A 303 -23.48 -20.70 -14.67
C SER A 303 -24.60 -19.79 -15.16
N LYS A 304 -25.51 -20.32 -15.99
CA LYS A 304 -26.60 -19.54 -16.59
C LYS A 304 -27.76 -19.25 -15.64
N GLN A 305 -27.83 -19.90 -14.48
CA GLN A 305 -28.88 -19.69 -13.48
C GLN A 305 -28.31 -19.86 -12.06
N PRO A 306 -28.13 -18.77 -11.30
CA PRO A 306 -27.81 -18.88 -9.89
C PRO A 306 -28.97 -19.51 -9.13
N LYS A 307 -28.66 -20.35 -8.14
CA LYS A 307 -29.68 -20.91 -7.24
C LYS A 307 -30.25 -19.77 -6.40
N VAL A 308 -31.57 -19.66 -6.35
CA VAL A 308 -32.28 -18.63 -5.57
C VAL A 308 -31.87 -18.69 -4.09
N ASP A 309 -31.72 -19.90 -3.55
CA ASP A 309 -31.30 -20.10 -2.15
C ASP A 309 -29.94 -19.44 -1.86
N THR A 310 -28.97 -19.57 -2.77
CA THR A 310 -27.66 -18.92 -2.64
C THR A 310 -27.78 -17.40 -2.61
N LEU A 311 -28.67 -16.80 -3.40
CA LEU A 311 -28.91 -15.36 -3.37
C LEU A 311 -29.56 -14.90 -2.05
N ILE A 312 -30.47 -15.70 -1.50
CA ILE A 312 -31.10 -15.44 -0.20
C ILE A 312 -30.07 -15.52 0.93
N GLU A 313 -29.19 -16.52 0.91
CA GLU A 313 -28.10 -16.68 1.89
C GLU A 313 -27.14 -15.49 1.86
N ILE A 314 -26.70 -15.07 0.66
CA ILE A 314 -25.83 -13.90 0.51
C ILE A 314 -26.50 -12.65 1.07
N LYS A 315 -27.78 -12.41 0.75
CA LYS A 315 -28.55 -11.27 1.25
C LYS A 315 -28.71 -11.28 2.77
N ALA A 316 -28.96 -12.44 3.37
CA ALA A 316 -29.07 -12.57 4.82
C ALA A 316 -27.73 -12.25 5.51
N ARG A 317 -26.61 -12.76 4.97
CA ARG A 317 -25.27 -12.46 5.48
C ARG A 317 -24.88 -11.00 5.31
N GLU A 318 -25.24 -10.37 4.18
CA GLU A 318 -25.06 -8.93 3.97
C GLU A 318 -25.77 -8.11 5.06
N ALA A 319 -27.05 -8.41 5.33
CA ALA A 319 -27.83 -7.71 6.34
C ALA A 319 -27.24 -7.88 7.76
N ALA A 320 -26.78 -9.08 8.10
CA ALA A 320 -26.08 -9.34 9.36
C ALA A 320 -24.76 -8.54 9.46
N LEU A 321 -23.95 -8.54 8.39
CA LEU A 321 -22.70 -7.79 8.35
C LEU A 321 -22.90 -6.29 8.52
N ILE A 322 -23.90 -5.71 7.87
CA ILE A 322 -24.22 -4.27 8.03
C ILE A 322 -24.56 -3.93 9.49
N ALA A 323 -25.27 -4.83 10.19
CA ALA A 323 -25.61 -4.64 11.60
C ALA A 323 -24.40 -4.75 12.55
N GLU A 324 -23.32 -5.40 12.11
CA GLU A 324 -22.07 -5.56 12.88
C GLU A 324 -21.04 -4.46 12.61
N LEU A 325 -21.25 -3.62 11.58
CA LEU A 325 -20.36 -2.50 11.32
C LEU A 325 -20.47 -1.45 12.44
N PRO A 326 -19.34 -0.82 12.84
CA PRO A 326 -19.38 0.24 13.83
C PRO A 326 -20.28 1.40 13.36
N PRO A 327 -21.07 2.02 14.28
CA PRO A 327 -21.98 3.10 13.91
C PRO A 327 -21.20 4.32 13.40
N GLY A 328 -21.65 4.84 12.24
CA GLY A 328 -21.12 6.02 11.55
C GLY A 328 -21.39 7.35 12.23
#